data_AF-X1J3N4-F1
#
_entry.id   AF-X1J3N4-F1
#
_cell.length_a   1.000
_cell.length_b   1.000
_cell.length_c   1.000
_cell.angle_alpha   90.00
_cell.angle_beta   90.00
_cell.angle_gamma   90.00
#
_symmetry.space_group_name_H-M   'P 1'
#
loop_
_entity.id
_entity.type
_entity.pdbx_description
1 polymer ?
#
loop_
_entity_poly.entity_id
_entity_poly.type
_entity_poly.pdbx_seq_one_letter_code
_entity_poly.pdbx_strand_id
1 'polypeptide(L)'
;MSLTFSPPLDIPLLRQAEKLHIPIMGELELASRFLPDRSLIAITGTNGKTTTAILTEKILKKAYKDVQIAGNIGIPLSEVVRRPGKIIVTEVSSFQLETIKKFSPFISCILN
;
A
#
# COMPACT_ATOMS: atom_id res chain seq x y z
N MET A 1 -4.45 16.51 3.24
CA MET A 1 -3.00 16.25 3.09
C MET A 1 -2.62 15.19 4.12
N SER A 2 -2.81 13.91 3.80
CA SER A 2 -2.45 12.79 4.67
C SER A 2 -1.07 12.28 4.26
N LEU A 3 -0.02 12.85 4.85
CA LEU A 3 1.33 12.30 4.74
C LEU A 3 1.42 11.16 5.76
N THR A 4 1.38 9.92 5.28
CA THR A 4 1.68 8.71 6.05
C THR A 4 3.19 8.67 6.30
N PHE A 5 3.67 9.47 7.25
CA PHE A 5 5.07 9.46 7.65
C PHE A 5 5.33 8.17 8.45
N SER A 6 6.06 7.21 7.85
CA SER A 6 6.62 6.10 8.61
C SER A 6 7.88 6.63 9.30
N PRO A 7 7.93 6.71 10.65
CA PRO A 7 9.15 7.11 11.33
C PRO A 7 10.26 6.08 11.07
N PRO A 8 11.55 6.47 11.23
CA PRO A 8 12.64 5.50 11.24
C PRO A 8 12.32 4.34 12.17
N LEU A 9 12.55 3.10 11.71
CA LEU A 9 12.21 1.91 12.49
C LEU A 9 13.07 1.76 13.75
N ASP A 10 14.14 2.55 13.88
CA ASP A 10 15.09 2.47 14.96
C ASP A 10 14.83 3.46 16.12
N ILE A 11 13.68 4.14 16.15
CA ILE A 11 13.34 5.05 17.26
C ILE A 11 13.20 4.28 18.61
N PRO A 12 13.51 4.93 19.75
CA PRO A 12 13.51 4.27 21.07
C PRO A 12 12.20 3.54 21.40
N LEU A 13 11.05 4.10 21.00
CA LEU A 13 9.74 3.49 21.22
C LEU A 13 9.58 2.14 20.51
N LEU A 14 9.99 2.06 19.24
CA LEU A 14 9.89 0.82 18.47
C LEU A 14 10.85 -0.25 19.01
N ARG A 15 12.07 0.14 19.39
CA ARG A 15 13.01 -0.78 20.06
C ARG A 15 12.45 -1.34 21.38
N GLN A 16 11.73 -0.53 22.14
CA GLN A 16 11.08 -0.99 23.37
C GLN A 16 9.92 -1.95 23.07
N ALA A 17 9.09 -1.65 22.07
CA ALA A 17 8.03 -2.53 21.62
C ALA A 17 8.57 -3.90 21.18
N GLU A 18 9.69 -3.93 20.43
CA GLU A 18 10.38 -5.16 20.05
C GLU A 18 10.85 -5.98 21.26
N LYS A 19 11.50 -5.32 22.24
CA LYS A 19 11.94 -5.99 23.49
C LYS A 19 10.78 -6.61 24.27
N LEU A 20 9.59 -6.02 24.17
CA LEU A 20 8.37 -6.51 24.79
C LEU A 20 7.59 -7.50 23.90
N HIS A 21 8.14 -7.90 22.74
CA HIS A 21 7.50 -8.76 21.75
C HIS A 21 6.15 -8.22 21.24
N ILE A 22 5.97 -6.90 21.25
CA ILE A 22 4.78 -6.24 20.72
C ILE A 22 4.91 -6.16 19.19
N PRO A 23 3.95 -6.69 18.42
CA PRO A 23 4.01 -6.64 16.96
C PRO A 23 3.98 -5.21 16.43
N ILE A 24 5.00 -4.84 15.66
CA ILE A 24 5.03 -3.60 14.89
C ILE A 24 4.55 -3.91 13.47
N MET A 25 3.61 -3.12 12.98
CA MET A 25 2.97 -3.31 11.68
C MET A 25 2.62 -1.98 11.05
N GLY A 26 2.98 -1.81 9.78
CA GLY A 26 2.59 -0.64 9.00
C GLY A 26 1.15 -0.71 8.51
N GLU A 27 0.63 0.44 8.11
CA GLU A 27 -0.73 0.59 7.58
C GLU A 27 -0.99 -0.28 6.34
N LEU A 28 -0.01 -0.37 5.42
CA LEU A 28 -0.10 -1.18 4.21
C LEU A 28 -0.29 -2.67 4.52
N GLU A 29 0.55 -3.20 5.42
CA GLU A 29 0.47 -4.59 5.88
C GLU A 29 -0.86 -4.86 6.56
N LEU A 30 -1.28 -3.98 7.48
CA LEU A 30 -2.54 -4.14 8.21
C LEU A 30 -3.73 -4.12 7.26
N ALA A 31 -3.83 -3.10 6.39
CA ALA A 31 -4.96 -2.90 5.50
C ALA A 31 -5.12 -4.07 4.50
N SER A 32 -4.00 -4.56 3.94
CA SER A 32 -4.04 -5.66 2.97
C SER A 32 -4.65 -6.95 3.51
N ARG A 33 -4.53 -7.20 4.82
CA ARG A 33 -5.13 -8.38 5.49
C ARG A 33 -6.66 -8.36 5.49
N PHE A 34 -7.27 -7.20 5.33
CA PHE A 34 -8.72 -7.03 5.23
C PHE A 34 -9.21 -6.97 3.77
N LEU A 35 -8.34 -7.24 2.80
CA LEU A 35 -8.64 -7.20 1.38
C LEU A 35 -8.40 -8.55 0.66
N PRO A 36 -8.75 -9.71 1.25
CA PRO A 36 -8.39 -11.02 0.68
C PRO A 36 -9.01 -11.28 -0.70
N ASP A 37 -10.19 -10.73 -0.96
CA ASP A 37 -10.93 -10.95 -2.22
C ASP A 37 -10.69 -9.85 -3.27
N ARG A 38 -9.70 -8.98 -3.04
CA ARG A 38 -9.39 -7.86 -3.95
C ARG A 38 -8.07 -8.08 -4.67
N SER A 39 -8.02 -7.68 -5.93
CA SER A 39 -6.81 -7.68 -6.74
C SER A 39 -6.03 -6.40 -6.47
N LEU A 40 -5.05 -6.50 -5.57
CA LEU A 40 -4.06 -5.43 -5.36
C LEU A 40 -3.02 -5.45 -6.48
N ILE A 41 -2.84 -4.33 -7.17
CA ILE A 41 -1.80 -4.10 -8.17
C ILE A 41 -0.80 -3.12 -7.56
N ALA A 42 0.30 -3.62 -7.02
CA ALA A 42 1.31 -2.81 -6.34
C ALA A 42 2.35 -2.25 -7.32
N ILE A 43 2.61 -0.94 -7.27
CA ILE A 43 3.62 -0.26 -8.08
C ILE A 43 4.57 0.48 -7.15
N THR A 44 5.86 0.18 -7.27
CA THR A 44 6.94 0.83 -6.50
C THR A 44 8.14 1.15 -7.40
N GLY A 45 9.16 1.77 -6.83
CA GLY A 45 10.37 2.21 -7.53
C GLY A 45 10.83 3.59 -7.07
N THR A 46 11.97 4.06 -7.57
CA THR A 46 12.50 5.38 -7.19
C THR A 46 11.67 6.49 -7.82
N ASN A 47 11.48 6.42 -9.14
CA ASN A 47 10.80 7.44 -9.96
C ASN A 47 9.64 6.86 -10.77
N GLY A 48 8.69 7.73 -11.13
CA GLY A 48 7.58 7.38 -12.02
C GLY A 48 6.41 6.64 -11.38
N LYS A 49 6.51 6.23 -10.10
CA LYS A 49 5.47 5.52 -9.34
C LYS A 49 4.06 6.11 -9.52
N THR A 50 3.92 7.39 -9.21
CA THR A 50 2.64 8.12 -9.25
C THR A 50 2.05 8.17 -10.65
N THR A 51 2.87 8.54 -11.64
CA THR A 51 2.43 8.59 -13.04
C THR A 51 1.98 7.22 -13.51
N THR A 52 2.77 6.18 -13.24
CA THR A 52 2.41 4.81 -13.64
C THR A 52 1.16 4.33 -12.92
N ALA A 53 1.03 4.52 -11.61
CA ALA A 53 -0.16 4.11 -10.86
C ALA A 53 -1.44 4.79 -11.37
N ILE A 54 -1.39 6.10 -11.63
CA ILE A 54 -2.53 6.84 -12.19
C ILE A 54 -2.85 6.39 -13.62
N LEU A 55 -1.85 6.16 -14.47
CA LEU A 55 -2.08 5.68 -15.84
C LEU A 55 -2.65 4.26 -15.85
N THR A 56 -2.11 3.36 -15.02
CA THR A 56 -2.63 2.00 -14.86
C THR A 56 -4.09 2.02 -14.42
N GLU A 57 -4.43 2.84 -13.43
CA GLU A 57 -5.81 2.99 -12.98
C GLU A 57 -6.74 3.49 -14.11
N LYS A 58 -6.32 4.54 -14.83
CA LYS A 58 -7.11 5.12 -15.93
C LYS A 58 -7.32 4.13 -17.08
N ILE A 59 -6.31 3.32 -17.40
CA ILE A 59 -6.41 2.28 -18.43
C ILE A 59 -7.38 1.19 -17.97
N LEU A 60 -7.22 0.69 -16.75
CA LEU A 60 -8.09 -0.37 -16.21
C LEU A 60 -9.54 0.08 -16.08
N LYS A 61 -9.79 1.35 -15.73
CA LYS A 61 -11.16 1.92 -15.67
C LYS A 61 -11.90 1.88 -17.01
N LYS A 62 -11.20 1.76 -18.14
CA LYS A 62 -11.84 1.57 -19.46
C LYS A 62 -12.40 0.17 -19.64
N ALA A 63 -11.84 -0.82 -18.94
CA ALA A 63 -12.24 -2.23 -19.04
C ALA A 63 -13.08 -2.70 -17.84
N TYR A 64 -12.89 -2.09 -16.66
CA TYR A 64 -13.51 -2.51 -15.40
C TYR A 64 -14.16 -1.32 -14.69
N LYS A 65 -15.37 -1.50 -14.16
CA LYS A 65 -16.12 -0.44 -13.47
C LYS A 65 -15.58 -0.10 -12.08
N ASP A 66 -14.97 -1.07 -11.39
CA ASP A 66 -14.67 -1.01 -9.96
C ASP A 66 -13.15 -0.99 -9.67
N VAL A 67 -12.46 -0.05 -10.30
CA VAL A 67 -11.01 0.18 -10.11
C VAL A 67 -10.79 1.41 -9.25
N GLN A 68 -9.93 1.28 -8.24
CA GLN A 68 -9.57 2.35 -7.31
C GLN A 68 -8.06 2.55 -7.27
N ILE A 69 -7.64 3.76 -6.92
CA ILE A 69 -6.24 4.08 -6.60
C ILE A 69 -6.10 4.33 -5.10
N ALA A 70 -5.07 3.76 -4.49
CA ALA A 70 -4.82 3.88 -3.05
C ALA A 70 -3.35 3.66 -2.69
N GLY A 71 -3.03 3.76 -1.39
CA GLY A 71 -1.70 3.50 -0.85
C GLY A 71 -0.97 4.80 -0.56
N ASN A 72 0.24 4.96 -1.10
CA ASN A 72 1.07 6.15 -0.91
C ASN A 72 0.47 7.42 -1.56
N ILE A 73 -0.46 7.26 -2.51
CA ILE A 73 -1.21 8.36 -3.14
C ILE A 73 -2.72 8.10 -3.09
N GLY A 74 -3.49 9.16 -3.29
CA GLY A 74 -4.95 9.08 -3.25
C GLY A 74 -5.44 8.94 -1.82
N ILE A 75 -6.08 7.82 -1.51
CA ILE A 75 -6.55 7.48 -0.16
C ILE A 75 -5.68 6.38 0.47
N PRO A 76 -5.53 6.37 1.80
CA PRO A 76 -4.87 5.26 2.50
C PRO A 76 -5.52 3.92 2.15
N LEU A 77 -4.74 2.84 2.10
CA LEU A 77 -5.26 1.52 1.75
C LEU A 77 -6.30 1.03 2.77
N SER A 78 -6.13 1.38 4.04
CA SER A 78 -7.05 1.13 5.15
C SER A 78 -8.43 1.74 4.93
N GLU A 79 -8.52 2.88 4.24
CA GLU A 79 -9.81 3.49 3.92
C GLU A 79 -10.56 2.72 2.81
N VAL A 80 -9.81 2.07 1.92
CA VAL A 80 -10.37 1.25 0.83
C VAL A 80 -11.10 0.02 1.35
N VAL A 81 -10.71 -0.50 2.51
CA VAL A 81 -11.31 -1.69 3.15
C VAL A 81 -12.84 -1.58 3.24
N ARG A 82 -13.36 -0.37 3.48
CA ARG A 82 -14.81 -0.11 3.62
C ARG A 82 -15.51 0.33 2.33
N ARG A 83 -14.77 0.52 1.23
CA ARG A 83 -15.30 1.00 -0.05
C ARG A 83 -15.55 -0.17 -1.01
N PRO A 84 -16.55 -0.11 -1.91
CA PRO A 84 -16.70 -1.11 -2.97
C PRO A 84 -15.52 -1.01 -3.95
N GLY A 85 -15.10 -2.11 -4.55
CA GLY A 85 -13.94 -2.16 -5.44
C GLY A 85 -13.33 -3.55 -5.51
N LYS A 86 -13.08 -4.06 -6.71
CA LYS A 86 -12.39 -5.37 -6.89
C LYS A 86 -10.92 -5.21 -7.23
N ILE A 87 -10.55 -4.13 -7.93
CA ILE A 87 -9.18 -3.89 -8.37
C ILE A 87 -8.68 -2.61 -7.70
N ILE A 88 -7.52 -2.70 -7.06
CA ILE A 88 -6.91 -1.56 -6.36
C ILE A 88 -5.50 -1.39 -6.88
N VAL A 89 -5.28 -0.32 -7.65
CA VAL A 89 -3.94 0.11 -8.03
C VAL A 89 -3.33 0.81 -6.81
N THR A 90 -2.30 0.18 -6.26
CA THR A 90 -1.67 0.58 -5.01
C THR A 90 -0.29 1.14 -5.30
N GLU A 91 -0.09 2.45 -5.17
CA GLU A 91 1.27 2.99 -5.15
C GLU A 91 1.90 2.65 -3.79
N VAL A 92 3.11 2.12 -3.80
CA VAL A 92 3.81 1.70 -2.59
C VAL A 92 5.17 2.38 -2.50
N SER A 93 5.46 3.00 -1.35
CA SER A 93 6.79 3.55 -1.04
C SER A 93 7.71 2.50 -0.40
N SER A 94 9.03 2.70 -0.49
CA SER A 94 10.01 1.82 0.16
C SER A 94 9.81 1.75 1.67
N PHE A 95 9.53 2.88 2.31
CA PHE A 95 9.27 2.93 3.75
C PHE A 95 8.07 2.07 4.18
N GLN A 96 7.01 2.01 3.36
CA GLN A 96 5.88 1.12 3.63
C GLN A 96 6.28 -0.36 3.50
N LEU A 97 7.15 -0.70 2.54
CA LEU A 97 7.65 -2.06 2.34
C LEU A 97 8.53 -2.56 3.50
N GLU A 98 9.21 -1.68 4.23
CA GLU A 98 10.05 -2.09 5.37
C GLU A 98 9.26 -2.76 6.52
N THR A 99 7.95 -2.54 6.57
CA THR A 99 7.08 -3.03 7.66
C THR A 99 6.11 -4.15 7.25
N ILE A 100 6.25 -4.68 6.03
CA ILE A 100 5.40 -5.77 5.55
C ILE A 100 5.90 -7.14 6.00
N LYS A 101 4.97 -8.07 6.15
CA LYS A 101 5.26 -9.49 6.45
C LYS A 101 4.45 -10.44 5.57
N LYS A 102 3.20 -10.10 5.26
CA LYS A 102 2.27 -10.93 4.48
C LYS A 102 1.66 -10.19 3.29
N PHE A 103 2.00 -8.91 3.10
CA PHE A 103 1.59 -8.16 1.92
C PHE A 103 1.97 -8.91 0.63
N SER A 104 0.97 -9.42 -0.07
CA SER A 104 1.11 -10.25 -1.26
C SER A 104 0.16 -9.75 -2.35
N PRO A 105 0.56 -8.71 -3.10
CA PRO A 105 -0.29 -8.17 -4.15
C PRO A 105 -0.48 -9.19 -5.28
N PHE A 106 -1.62 -9.10 -5.98
CA PHE A 106 -1.92 -9.96 -7.13
C PHE A 106 -0.97 -9.70 -8.30
N ILE A 107 -0.61 -8.43 -8.51
CA ILE A 107 0.42 -8.01 -9.47
C ILE A 107 1.35 -7.04 -8.76
N SER A 108 2.65 -7.17 -8.97
CA SER A 108 3.66 -6.22 -8.48
C SER A 108 4.55 -5.72 -9.61
N CYS A 109 4.90 -4.44 -9.57
CA CYS A 109 5.85 -3.82 -10.49
C CYS A 109 6.86 -2.97 -9.72
N ILE A 110 8.14 -3.18 -9.99
CA ILE A 110 9.25 -2.32 -9.55
C ILE A 110 9.76 -1.60 -10.79
N LEU A 111 9.68 -0.27 -10.81
CA LEU A 111 9.98 0.53 -12.00
C LEU A 111 11.48 0.75 -12.23
N ASN A 112 12.22 1.06 -11.16
CA ASN A 112 13.64 1.43 -11.16
C ASN A 112 14.15 1.57 -9.73
#